data_AF-A0A7L5RNT1-F1
#
_entry.id   AF-A0A7L5RNT1-F1
#
_cell.length_a   1.000
_cell.length_b   1.000
_cell.length_c   1.000
_cell.angle_alpha   90.00
_cell.angle_beta   90.00
_cell.angle_gamma   90.00
#
_symmetry.space_group_name_H-M   'P 1'
#
loop_
_entity.id
_entity.type
_entity.pdbx_description
1 polymer ?
#
loop_
_entity_poly.entity_id
_entity_poly.type
_entity_poly.pdbx_seq_one_letter_code
_entity_poly.pdbx_strand_id
1 'polypeptide(L)'
;MTKAALGLDAALIESDWPPRAVLERHFHLQALPAKDTDSITGLCGHIRSHAPTADVRANTLYPQVAAGQLEQSACRDSFFTRAFALADWQNMLTEGLGEHALTAFHARYKYLVLAYDPQGYKSLGQLLGRPAEHPLERRASLYVQGLMASLGKAAEHGRQLNALLHVAGYLKQRLNEEEQRNWQALLEDYRSRKLPLAAPLELLRQYFRRYPDPYIQRQTYLDPYPSELVDVTGWDSFSCN
;
A
#
# COMPACT_ATOMS: atom_id res chain seq x y z
N MET A 1 19.16 -1.90 -7.96
CA MET A 1 18.10 -1.01 -7.45
C MET A 1 18.59 -0.41 -6.15
N THR A 2 18.69 0.92 -6.09
CA THR A 2 18.99 1.64 -4.84
C THR A 2 17.75 1.55 -3.96
N LYS A 3 17.86 1.16 -2.68
CA LYS A 3 16.66 1.09 -1.83
C LYS A 3 16.11 2.50 -1.63
N ALA A 4 14.79 2.64 -1.53
CA ALA A 4 14.19 3.92 -1.16
C ALA A 4 14.57 4.29 0.30
N ALA A 5 14.56 5.58 0.61
CA ALA A 5 14.91 6.05 1.95
C ALA A 5 13.67 6.11 2.86
N LEU A 6 13.74 5.47 4.03
CA LEU A 6 12.73 5.60 5.08
C LEU A 6 13.30 6.42 6.24
N GLY A 7 12.62 7.51 6.55
CA GLY A 7 13.03 8.44 7.58
C GLY A 7 12.62 8.00 8.98
N LEU A 8 13.51 8.19 9.94
CA LEU A 8 13.27 7.99 11.36
C LEU A 8 13.73 9.23 12.12
N ASP A 9 12.96 9.65 13.12
CA ASP A 9 13.46 10.63 14.09
C ASP A 9 14.72 10.10 14.79
N ALA A 10 15.67 10.98 15.12
CA ALA A 10 16.95 10.60 15.72
C ALA A 10 16.80 9.71 16.96
N ALA A 11 15.80 9.97 17.81
CA ALA A 11 15.54 9.16 19.01
C ALA A 11 15.10 7.71 18.69
N LEU A 12 14.49 7.47 17.52
CA LEU A 12 14.18 6.11 17.06
C LEU A 12 15.39 5.41 16.44
N ILE A 13 16.39 6.18 15.99
CA ILE A 13 17.63 5.64 15.42
C ILE A 13 18.59 5.12 16.48
N GLU A 14 18.40 5.47 17.74
CA GLU A 14 19.19 4.91 18.83
C GLU A 14 18.41 3.82 19.59
N SER A 15 17.20 3.51 19.13
CA SER A 15 16.25 2.57 19.71
C SER A 15 16.24 1.23 18.96
N ASP A 16 15.89 0.14 19.65
CA ASP A 16 15.61 -1.18 19.04
C ASP A 16 14.22 -1.24 18.38
N TRP A 17 13.43 -0.16 18.53
CA TRP A 17 12.10 0.04 17.98
C TRP A 17 12.06 1.23 17.01
N PRO A 18 11.48 1.10 15.79
CA PRO A 18 10.86 -0.09 15.19
C PRO A 18 11.89 -1.16 14.75
N PRO A 19 11.46 -2.40 14.42
CA PRO A 19 12.34 -3.55 14.14
C PRO A 19 13.28 -3.31 12.95
N ARG A 20 14.46 -2.76 13.22
CA ARG A 20 15.35 -2.18 12.22
C ARG A 20 15.83 -3.19 11.19
N ALA A 21 16.20 -4.39 11.65
CA ALA A 21 16.65 -5.47 10.79
C ALA A 21 15.60 -5.88 9.74
N VAL A 22 14.30 -5.69 10.02
CA VAL A 22 13.23 -5.95 9.05
C VAL A 22 13.10 -4.77 8.09
N LEU A 23 13.12 -3.54 8.60
CA LEU A 23 13.02 -2.34 7.75
C LEU A 23 14.21 -2.20 6.80
N GLU A 24 15.43 -2.47 7.25
CA GLU A 24 16.68 -2.37 6.48
C GLU A 24 16.77 -3.38 5.33
N ARG A 25 15.95 -4.46 5.36
CA ARG A 25 15.81 -5.37 4.21
C ARG A 25 15.20 -4.66 3.02
N HIS A 26 14.32 -3.68 3.25
CA HIS A 26 13.54 -3.02 2.20
C HIS A 26 13.92 -1.55 1.97
N PHE A 27 14.41 -0.86 3.00
CA PHE A 27 14.68 0.58 2.96
C PHE A 27 16.12 0.90 3.39
N HIS A 28 16.64 2.04 2.92
CA HIS A 28 17.74 2.71 3.58
C HIS A 28 17.17 3.58 4.71
N LEU A 29 17.55 3.29 5.95
CA LEU A 29 17.11 4.08 7.10
C LEU A 29 17.91 5.37 7.20
N GLN A 30 17.23 6.51 7.31
CA GLN A 30 17.87 7.83 7.41
C GLN A 30 17.38 8.60 8.64
N ALA A 31 18.32 9.22 9.35
CA ALA A 31 18.01 10.16 10.43
C ALA A 31 17.42 11.44 9.87
N LEU A 32 16.21 11.76 10.29
CA LEU A 32 15.57 13.03 9.97
C LEU A 32 15.68 14.00 11.16
N PRO A 33 16.05 15.27 10.92
CA PRO A 33 16.03 16.28 11.96
C PRO A 33 14.58 16.63 12.33
N ALA A 34 14.35 16.99 13.60
CA ALA A 34 13.01 17.22 14.14
C ALA A 34 12.20 18.38 13.50
N LYS A 35 12.81 19.20 12.63
CA LYS A 35 12.22 20.45 12.11
C LYS A 35 12.33 20.68 10.60
N ASP A 36 12.89 19.77 9.80
CA ASP A 36 13.06 20.04 8.37
C ASP A 36 13.09 18.74 7.55
N THR A 37 11.92 18.33 7.05
CA THR A 37 11.73 17.10 6.27
C THR A 37 11.59 17.33 4.76
N ASP A 38 11.38 18.58 4.33
CA ASP A 38 11.02 18.92 2.94
C ASP A 38 12.22 18.89 1.96
N SER A 39 13.44 18.72 2.48
CA SER A 39 14.69 18.76 1.70
C SER A 39 15.31 17.39 1.38
N ILE A 40 14.70 16.29 1.85
CA ILE A 40 15.31 14.95 1.71
C ILE A 40 14.78 14.25 0.46
N THR A 41 15.62 14.25 -0.57
CA THR A 41 15.34 13.61 -1.86
C THR A 41 15.24 12.10 -1.69
N GLY A 42 14.18 11.48 -2.23
CA GLY A 42 14.00 10.03 -2.21
C GLY A 42 13.37 9.45 -0.95
N LEU A 43 12.85 10.30 -0.05
CA LEU A 43 12.09 9.86 1.11
C LEU A 43 10.78 9.21 0.70
N CYS A 44 10.52 7.98 1.16
CA CYS A 44 9.28 7.25 0.88
C CYS A 44 8.35 7.15 2.09
N GLY A 45 8.77 7.63 3.26
CA GLY A 45 7.96 7.68 4.48
C GLY A 45 8.77 8.16 5.69
N HIS A 46 8.08 8.56 6.75
CA HIS A 46 8.70 9.03 7.99
C HIS A 46 8.00 8.47 9.23
N ILE A 47 8.76 7.78 10.07
CA ILE A 47 8.33 7.33 11.39
C ILE A 47 8.87 8.32 12.43
N ARG A 48 7.94 8.92 13.17
CA ARG A 48 8.21 9.96 14.17
C ARG A 48 8.18 9.37 15.57
N SER A 49 9.00 9.87 16.49
CA SER A 49 8.95 9.44 17.89
C SER A 49 7.59 9.73 18.54
N HIS A 50 7.00 10.88 18.19
CA HIS A 50 5.73 11.33 18.73
C HIS A 50 4.80 11.84 17.63
N ALA A 51 3.49 11.79 17.88
CA ALA A 51 2.50 12.37 16.98
C ALA A 51 2.73 13.88 16.83
N PRO A 52 2.62 14.44 15.62
CA PRO A 52 2.71 15.88 15.46
C PRO A 52 1.59 16.59 16.22
N THR A 53 1.90 17.78 16.73
CA THR A 53 0.94 18.68 17.38
C THR A 53 -0.09 19.28 16.40
N ALA A 54 0.14 19.15 15.09
CA ALA A 54 -0.77 19.55 14.01
C ALA A 54 -0.99 18.38 13.04
N ASP A 55 -2.19 18.24 12.49
CA ASP A 55 -2.52 17.15 11.57
C ASP A 55 -1.88 17.39 10.19
N VAL A 56 -0.71 16.78 9.95
CA VAL A 56 0.06 16.91 8.69
C VAL A 56 -0.41 15.90 7.62
N ARG A 57 -1.45 15.09 7.91
CA ARG A 57 -1.84 13.96 7.06
C ARG A 57 -2.35 14.34 5.66
N ALA A 58 -2.64 15.60 5.41
CA ALA A 58 -3.37 16.04 4.22
C ALA A 58 -2.53 16.64 3.08
N ASN A 59 -1.23 16.93 3.27
CA ASN A 59 -0.49 17.72 2.26
C ASN A 59 0.95 17.30 1.98
N THR A 60 1.34 16.09 2.37
CA THR A 60 2.69 15.57 2.13
C THR A 60 2.63 14.36 1.21
N LEU A 61 3.49 14.32 0.19
CA LEU A 61 3.55 13.22 -0.77
C LEU A 61 3.88 11.88 -0.11
N TYR A 62 4.67 11.89 0.95
CA TYR A 62 5.07 10.70 1.68
C TYR A 62 4.23 10.50 2.95
N PRO A 63 3.96 9.24 3.36
CA PRO A 63 3.26 8.94 4.59
C PRO A 63 4.10 9.30 5.83
N GLN A 64 3.45 9.85 6.84
CA GLN A 64 4.03 10.08 8.17
C GLN A 64 3.21 9.33 9.22
N VAL A 65 3.88 8.77 10.22
CA VAL A 65 3.24 8.03 11.31
C VAL A 65 4.04 8.18 12.60
N ALA A 66 3.37 8.23 13.76
CA ALA A 66 4.05 8.17 15.05
C ALA A 66 4.38 6.72 15.42
N ALA A 67 5.49 6.48 16.12
CA ALA A 67 5.92 5.15 16.54
C ALA A 67 4.82 4.37 17.28
N GLY A 68 4.16 5.00 18.27
CA GLY A 68 3.05 4.37 19.00
C GLY A 68 1.77 4.14 18.16
N GLN A 69 1.62 4.79 17.00
CA GLN A 69 0.51 4.51 16.09
C GLN A 69 0.77 3.25 15.26
N LEU A 70 2.02 2.87 15.03
CA LEU A 70 2.34 1.66 14.27
C LEU A 70 2.02 0.37 15.03
N GLU A 71 1.78 0.44 16.33
CA GLU A 71 1.22 -0.69 17.12
C GLU A 71 -0.18 -1.06 16.62
N GLN A 72 -0.96 -0.08 16.15
CA GLN A 72 -2.28 -0.30 15.58
C GLN A 72 -2.16 -0.81 14.13
N SER A 73 -2.62 -2.03 13.87
CA SER A 73 -2.51 -2.68 12.55
C SER A 73 -3.04 -1.80 11.42
N ALA A 74 -4.17 -1.12 11.60
CA ALA A 74 -4.73 -0.25 10.55
C ALA A 74 -3.80 0.92 10.18
N CYS A 75 -3.11 1.52 11.16
CA CYS A 75 -2.15 2.60 10.92
C CYS A 75 -0.86 2.06 10.28
N ARG A 76 -0.39 0.90 10.75
CA ARG A 76 0.76 0.19 10.21
C ARG A 76 0.58 -0.19 8.74
N ASP A 77 -0.54 -0.83 8.43
CA ASP A 77 -0.88 -1.28 7.07
C ASP A 77 -1.01 -0.09 6.14
N SER A 78 -1.67 0.99 6.58
CA SER A 78 -1.79 2.24 5.80
C SER A 78 -0.43 2.90 5.53
N PHE A 79 0.46 2.91 6.53
CA PHE A 79 1.80 3.50 6.39
C PHE A 79 2.64 2.70 5.39
N PHE A 80 2.78 1.40 5.59
CA PHE A 80 3.63 0.57 4.73
C PHE A 80 3.08 0.47 3.31
N THR A 81 1.76 0.35 3.14
CA THR A 81 1.13 0.37 1.81
C THR A 81 1.54 1.60 1.00
N ARG A 82 1.52 2.79 1.63
CA ARG A 82 1.93 4.05 0.98
C ARG A 82 3.44 4.13 0.78
N ALA A 83 4.23 3.70 1.75
CA ALA A 83 5.68 3.77 1.68
C ALA A 83 6.24 2.90 0.55
N PHE A 84 5.74 1.66 0.42
CA PHE A 84 6.13 0.76 -0.68
C PHE A 84 5.61 1.26 -2.04
N ALA A 85 4.39 1.80 -2.10
CA ALA A 85 3.87 2.40 -3.32
C ALA A 85 4.72 3.59 -3.81
N LEU A 86 5.18 4.43 -2.88
CA LEU A 86 6.05 5.57 -3.20
C LEU A 86 7.47 5.13 -3.55
N ALA A 87 8.01 4.11 -2.88
CA ALA A 87 9.31 3.52 -3.23
C ALA A 87 9.31 2.91 -4.65
N ASP A 88 8.27 2.15 -5.00
CA ASP A 88 8.09 1.59 -6.35
C ASP A 88 7.90 2.69 -7.40
N TRP A 89 7.17 3.77 -7.05
CA TRP A 89 7.05 4.95 -7.91
C TRP A 89 8.41 5.60 -8.17
N GLN A 90 9.21 5.83 -7.13
CA GLN A 90 10.56 6.39 -7.25
C GLN A 90 11.46 5.51 -8.11
N ASN A 91 11.42 4.18 -7.93
CA ASN A 91 12.17 3.25 -8.75
C ASN A 91 11.77 3.33 -10.23
N MET A 92 10.47 3.38 -10.52
CA MET A 92 9.97 3.58 -11.90
C MET A 92 10.48 4.89 -12.53
N LEU A 93 10.58 5.98 -11.76
CA LEU A 93 11.17 7.22 -12.25
C LEU A 93 12.67 7.09 -12.55
N THR A 94 13.42 6.30 -11.77
CA THR A 94 14.85 6.05 -12.03
C THR A 94 15.08 5.19 -13.28
N GLU A 95 14.14 4.32 -13.62
CA GLU A 95 14.18 3.50 -14.84
C GLU A 95 13.75 4.28 -16.10
N GLY A 96 13.09 5.42 -15.91
CA GLY A 96 12.68 6.35 -16.96
C GLY A 96 11.16 6.51 -17.04
N LEU A 97 10.69 7.74 -16.91
CA LEU A 97 9.28 8.07 -17.06
C LEU A 97 8.85 7.92 -18.54
N GLY A 98 7.78 7.16 -18.77
CA GLY A 98 7.21 6.92 -20.09
C GLY A 98 5.71 6.60 -20.02
N GLU A 99 5.00 6.72 -21.15
CA GLU A 99 3.56 6.39 -21.24
C GLU A 99 3.28 4.95 -20.78
N HIS A 100 4.08 4.01 -21.28
CA HIS A 100 3.96 2.61 -20.91
C HIS A 100 4.29 2.38 -19.43
N ALA A 101 5.34 3.02 -18.92
CA ALA A 101 5.74 2.91 -17.52
C ALA A 101 4.62 3.40 -16.58
N LEU A 102 4.02 4.55 -16.89
CA LEU A 102 2.94 5.14 -16.09
C LEU A 102 1.65 4.30 -16.13
N THR A 103 1.26 3.80 -17.30
CA THR A 103 0.07 2.94 -17.46
C THR A 103 0.27 1.55 -16.87
N ALA A 104 1.46 0.96 -17.01
CA ALA A 104 1.81 -0.30 -16.37
C ALA A 104 1.85 -0.16 -14.85
N PHE A 105 2.42 0.94 -14.33
CA PHE A 105 2.37 1.27 -12.91
C PHE A 105 0.92 1.30 -12.42
N HIS A 106 0.05 2.07 -13.07
CA HIS A 106 -1.36 2.11 -12.68
C HIS A 106 -2.04 0.75 -12.75
N ALA A 107 -1.76 -0.04 -13.79
CA ALA A 107 -2.34 -1.37 -13.92
C ALA A 107 -2.02 -2.26 -12.71
N ARG A 108 -0.83 -2.16 -12.09
CA ARG A 108 -0.43 -2.91 -10.88
C ARG A 108 -1.18 -2.47 -9.61
N TYR A 109 -1.48 -1.16 -9.50
CA TYR A 109 -2.06 -0.57 -8.28
C TYR A 109 -3.58 -0.39 -8.33
N LYS A 110 -4.21 -0.52 -9.49
CA LYS A 110 -5.61 -0.12 -9.66
C LYS A 110 -6.58 -0.81 -8.68
N TYR A 111 -6.40 -2.10 -8.37
CA TYR A 111 -7.29 -2.79 -7.42
C TYR A 111 -7.01 -2.40 -5.97
N LEU A 112 -5.76 -2.08 -5.65
CA LEU A 112 -5.42 -1.50 -4.36
C LEU A 112 -6.06 -0.12 -4.22
N VAL A 113 -5.97 0.73 -5.24
CA VAL A 113 -6.68 2.03 -5.24
C VAL A 113 -8.19 1.83 -5.10
N LEU A 114 -8.78 0.87 -5.82
CA LEU A 114 -10.22 0.58 -5.72
C LEU A 114 -10.65 0.18 -4.29
N ALA A 115 -9.79 -0.56 -3.58
CA ALA A 115 -10.03 -1.02 -2.22
C ALA A 115 -10.06 0.13 -1.19
N TYR A 116 -9.39 1.24 -1.49
CA TYR A 116 -9.33 2.42 -0.61
C TYR A 116 -10.23 3.57 -1.09
N ASP A 117 -10.30 3.78 -2.39
CA ASP A 117 -10.93 4.92 -3.03
C ASP A 117 -11.48 4.62 -4.44
N PRO A 118 -12.74 4.18 -4.57
CA PRO A 118 -13.40 3.98 -5.86
C PRO A 118 -13.47 5.24 -6.73
N GLN A 119 -13.50 6.43 -6.12
CA GLN A 119 -13.47 7.69 -6.87
C GLN A 119 -12.06 7.94 -7.40
N GLY A 120 -11.04 7.77 -6.56
CA GLY A 120 -9.62 7.82 -6.96
C GLY A 120 -9.30 6.84 -8.08
N TYR A 121 -9.82 5.60 -8.01
CA TYR A 121 -9.70 4.60 -9.07
C TYR A 121 -10.20 5.13 -10.43
N LYS A 122 -11.39 5.73 -10.45
CA LYS A 122 -11.97 6.31 -11.67
C LYS A 122 -11.17 7.52 -12.16
N SER A 123 -10.87 8.47 -11.28
CA SER A 123 -10.17 9.70 -11.63
C SER A 123 -8.76 9.44 -12.15
N LEU A 124 -8.00 8.55 -11.50
CA LEU A 124 -6.65 8.18 -11.94
C LEU A 124 -6.67 7.41 -13.26
N GLY A 125 -7.63 6.49 -13.44
CA GLY A 125 -7.81 5.81 -14.72
C GLY A 125 -8.15 6.77 -15.86
N GLN A 126 -9.01 7.76 -15.61
CA GLN A 126 -9.36 8.81 -16.58
C GLN A 126 -8.15 9.70 -16.92
N LEU A 127 -7.37 10.11 -15.92
CA LEU A 127 -6.15 10.89 -16.12
C LEU A 127 -5.18 10.21 -17.10
N LEU A 128 -5.06 8.88 -17.01
CA LEU A 128 -4.17 8.12 -17.90
C LEU A 128 -4.82 7.78 -19.26
N GLY A 129 -6.15 7.67 -19.31
CA GLY A 129 -6.91 7.44 -20.53
C GLY A 129 -7.00 8.64 -21.47
N ARG A 130 -6.54 9.82 -21.05
CA ARG A 130 -6.59 11.08 -21.83
C ARG A 130 -5.20 11.72 -21.98
N PRO A 131 -4.24 11.04 -22.65
CA PRO A 131 -2.86 11.51 -22.74
C PRO A 131 -2.70 12.86 -23.46
N ALA A 132 -3.66 13.25 -24.30
CA ALA A 132 -3.63 14.52 -25.02
C ALA A 132 -3.96 15.76 -24.17
N GLU A 133 -4.61 15.60 -23.01
CA GLU A 133 -5.04 16.74 -22.17
C GLU A 133 -3.87 17.36 -21.39
N HIS A 134 -2.84 16.58 -21.07
CA HIS A 134 -1.71 17.00 -20.24
C HIS A 134 -0.39 16.32 -20.66
N PRO A 135 0.75 17.04 -20.64
CA PRO A 135 2.07 16.45 -20.81
C PRO A 135 2.34 15.30 -19.82
N LEU A 136 3.22 14.38 -20.21
CA LEU A 136 3.52 13.17 -19.44
C LEU A 136 3.96 13.48 -18.01
N GLU A 137 4.85 14.46 -17.82
CA GLU A 137 5.37 14.88 -16.53
C GLU A 137 4.26 15.44 -15.63
N ARG A 138 3.33 16.20 -16.24
CA ARG A 138 2.18 16.74 -15.52
C ARG A 138 1.23 15.62 -15.09
N ARG A 139 0.96 14.64 -15.96
CA ARG A 139 0.15 13.47 -15.59
C ARG A 139 0.81 12.64 -14.51
N ALA A 140 2.12 12.41 -14.60
CA ALA A 140 2.87 11.68 -13.58
C ALA A 140 2.78 12.36 -12.20
N SER A 141 2.97 13.68 -12.16
CA SER A 141 2.84 14.47 -10.93
C SER A 141 1.41 14.41 -10.35
N LEU A 142 0.38 14.57 -11.17
CA LEU A 142 -1.01 14.48 -10.71
C LEU A 142 -1.36 13.05 -10.26
N TYR A 143 -0.85 12.05 -10.96
CA TYR A 143 -1.08 10.65 -10.68
C TYR A 143 -0.56 10.25 -9.31
N VAL A 144 0.71 10.56 -8.99
CA VAL A 144 1.30 10.17 -7.70
C VAL A 144 0.62 10.89 -6.53
N GLN A 145 0.25 12.17 -6.70
CA GLN A 145 -0.52 12.90 -5.69
C GLN A 145 -1.89 12.25 -5.45
N GLY A 146 -2.62 11.93 -6.52
CA GLY A 146 -3.92 11.26 -6.40
C GLY A 146 -3.81 9.84 -5.85
N LEU A 147 -2.75 9.10 -6.19
CA LEU A 147 -2.47 7.78 -5.63
C LEU A 147 -2.24 7.85 -4.12
N MET A 148 -1.35 8.73 -3.66
CA MET A 148 -1.04 8.88 -2.24
C MET A 148 -2.25 9.38 -1.44
N ALA A 149 -3.03 10.30 -2.01
CA ALA A 149 -4.29 10.75 -1.42
C ALA A 149 -5.32 9.61 -1.31
N SER A 150 -5.42 8.76 -2.35
CA SER A 150 -6.33 7.61 -2.36
C SER A 150 -5.95 6.57 -1.29
N LEU A 151 -4.68 6.18 -1.25
CA LEU A 151 -4.16 5.19 -0.30
C LEU A 151 -4.06 5.72 1.15
N GLY A 152 -4.14 7.04 1.34
CA GLY A 152 -4.21 7.67 2.65
C GLY A 152 -5.60 7.62 3.30
N LYS A 153 -6.65 7.23 2.56
CA LYS A 153 -8.00 7.08 3.10
C LYS A 153 -8.10 5.88 4.04
N ALA A 154 -9.06 5.92 4.96
CA ALA A 154 -9.36 4.77 5.81
C ALA A 154 -9.84 3.58 4.97
N ALA A 155 -9.38 2.38 5.32
CA ALA A 155 -9.87 1.15 4.72
C ALA A 155 -11.35 0.96 5.12
N GLU A 156 -12.22 0.74 4.13
CA GLU A 156 -13.64 0.49 4.37
C GLU A 156 -14.03 -0.91 3.90
N HIS A 157 -14.78 -1.61 4.74
CA HIS A 157 -15.23 -2.98 4.51
C HIS A 157 -15.89 -3.20 3.14
N GLY A 158 -16.81 -2.31 2.76
CA GLY A 158 -17.51 -2.41 1.47
C GLY A 158 -16.59 -2.21 0.26
N ARG A 159 -15.58 -1.36 0.37
CA ARG A 159 -14.61 -1.09 -0.70
C ARG A 159 -13.65 -2.27 -0.87
N GLN A 160 -13.22 -2.86 0.24
CA GLN A 160 -12.43 -4.09 0.24
C GLN A 160 -13.21 -5.25 -0.37
N LEU A 161 -14.48 -5.45 0.02
CA LEU A 161 -15.36 -6.43 -0.60
C LEU A 161 -15.47 -6.24 -2.13
N ASN A 162 -15.60 -4.99 -2.58
CA ASN A 162 -15.63 -4.69 -4.01
C ASN A 162 -14.33 -5.08 -4.72
N ALA A 163 -13.18 -4.73 -4.16
CA ALA A 163 -11.88 -5.10 -4.72
C ALA A 163 -11.67 -6.63 -4.76
N LEU A 164 -12.06 -7.35 -3.69
CA LEU A 164 -12.05 -8.81 -3.66
C LEU A 164 -12.87 -9.41 -4.80
N LEU A 165 -14.09 -8.92 -5.03
CA LEU A 165 -14.95 -9.38 -6.13
C LEU A 165 -14.32 -9.16 -7.50
N HIS A 166 -13.69 -8.00 -7.72
CA HIS A 166 -12.99 -7.70 -8.97
C HIS A 166 -11.81 -8.64 -9.23
N VAL A 167 -11.02 -8.93 -8.20
CA VAL A 167 -9.86 -9.83 -8.31
C VAL A 167 -10.31 -11.29 -8.46
N ALA A 168 -11.32 -11.73 -7.70
CA ALA A 168 -11.90 -13.07 -7.82
C ALA A 168 -12.50 -13.34 -9.22
N GLY A 169 -12.92 -12.29 -9.94
CA GLY A 169 -13.43 -12.41 -11.30
C GLY A 169 -12.48 -13.10 -12.28
N TYR A 170 -11.16 -13.01 -12.07
CA TYR A 170 -10.15 -13.68 -12.91
C TYR A 170 -10.13 -15.21 -12.72
N LEU A 171 -10.67 -15.70 -11.60
CA LEU A 171 -10.76 -17.13 -11.29
C LEU A 171 -12.10 -17.75 -11.73
N LYS A 172 -13.08 -16.94 -12.15
CA LYS A 172 -14.48 -17.39 -12.37
C LYS A 172 -14.62 -18.62 -13.27
N GLN A 173 -13.79 -18.74 -14.31
CA GLN A 173 -13.81 -19.86 -15.25
C GLN A 173 -12.79 -20.97 -14.91
N ARG A 174 -12.02 -20.80 -13.84
CA ARG A 174 -10.92 -21.70 -13.44
C ARG A 174 -11.24 -22.53 -12.21
N LEU A 175 -12.02 -21.99 -11.29
CA LEU A 175 -12.44 -22.70 -10.09
C LEU A 175 -13.41 -23.84 -10.44
N ASN A 176 -13.21 -25.00 -9.83
CA ASN A 176 -14.21 -26.07 -9.86
C ASN A 176 -15.42 -25.71 -8.97
N GLU A 177 -16.49 -26.51 -9.02
CA GLU A 177 -17.73 -26.21 -8.29
C GLU A 177 -17.53 -26.11 -6.76
N GLU A 178 -16.67 -26.95 -6.19
CA GLU A 178 -16.39 -26.93 -4.76
C GLU A 178 -15.60 -25.68 -4.36
N GLU A 179 -14.57 -25.32 -5.12
CA GLU A 179 -13.79 -24.11 -4.92
C GLU A 179 -14.65 -22.84 -5.05
N GLN A 180 -15.61 -22.83 -5.99
CA GLN A 180 -16.59 -21.76 -6.14
C GLN A 180 -17.52 -21.68 -4.92
N ARG A 181 -18.06 -22.80 -4.44
CA ARG A 181 -18.90 -22.83 -3.22
C ARG A 181 -18.14 -22.33 -1.99
N ASN A 182 -16.90 -22.80 -1.81
CA ASN A 182 -16.03 -22.37 -0.72
C ASN A 182 -15.73 -20.87 -0.77
N TRP A 183 -15.45 -20.33 -1.97
CA TRP A 183 -15.25 -18.90 -2.15
C TRP A 183 -16.50 -18.09 -1.77
N GLN A 184 -17.68 -18.50 -2.25
CA GLN A 184 -18.94 -17.78 -1.96
C GLN A 184 -19.30 -17.82 -0.47
N ALA A 185 -19.14 -18.98 0.18
CA ALA A 185 -19.40 -19.11 1.62
C ALA A 185 -18.47 -18.19 2.44
N LEU A 186 -17.16 -18.21 2.14
CA LEU A 186 -16.20 -17.35 2.81
C LEU A 186 -16.49 -15.86 2.55
N LEU A 187 -16.86 -15.50 1.33
CA LEU A 187 -17.20 -14.12 0.97
C LEU A 187 -18.44 -13.62 1.70
N GLU A 188 -19.43 -14.48 1.95
CA GLU A 188 -20.62 -14.13 2.72
C GLU A 188 -20.28 -13.93 4.21
N ASP A 189 -19.44 -14.78 4.78
CA ASP A 189 -18.96 -14.59 6.16
C ASP A 189 -18.12 -13.32 6.31
N TYR A 190 -17.29 -13.00 5.32
CA TYR A 190 -16.58 -11.71 5.26
C TYR A 190 -17.57 -10.54 5.12
N ARG A 191 -18.52 -10.60 4.18
CA ARG A 191 -19.55 -9.56 3.99
C ARG A 191 -20.30 -9.28 5.29
N SER A 192 -20.66 -10.34 6.02
CA SER A 192 -21.33 -10.29 7.32
C SER A 192 -20.40 -9.96 8.51
N ARG A 193 -19.13 -9.60 8.25
CA ARG A 193 -18.10 -9.23 9.24
C ARG A 193 -17.78 -10.32 10.28
N LYS A 194 -18.03 -11.59 9.96
CA LYS A 194 -17.67 -12.72 10.81
C LYS A 194 -16.19 -13.12 10.67
N LEU A 195 -15.58 -12.78 9.53
CA LEU A 195 -14.18 -13.06 9.23
C LEU A 195 -13.42 -11.74 8.92
N PRO A 196 -12.12 -11.67 9.26
CA PRO A 196 -11.27 -10.55 8.86
C PRO A 196 -10.94 -10.60 7.36
N LEU A 197 -10.47 -9.48 6.80
CA LEU A 197 -10.02 -9.38 5.40
C LEU A 197 -8.89 -10.36 5.05
N ALA A 198 -8.07 -10.76 6.03
CA ALA A 198 -7.00 -11.73 5.81
C ALA A 198 -7.52 -13.07 5.25
N ALA A 199 -8.70 -13.53 5.71
CA ALA A 199 -9.25 -14.82 5.27
C ALA A 199 -9.55 -14.89 3.75
N PRO A 200 -10.29 -13.93 3.14
CA PRO A 200 -10.49 -13.95 1.70
C PRO A 200 -9.22 -13.69 0.89
N LEU A 201 -8.28 -12.89 1.41
CA LEU A 201 -6.99 -12.67 0.74
C LEU A 201 -6.16 -13.96 0.68
N GLU A 202 -6.07 -14.71 1.78
CA GLU A 202 -5.37 -16.00 1.82
C GLU A 202 -5.97 -17.02 0.85
N LEU A 203 -7.31 -17.11 0.79
CA LEU A 203 -7.97 -18.02 -0.15
C LEU A 203 -7.72 -17.62 -1.61
N LEU A 204 -7.74 -16.32 -1.94
CA LEU A 204 -7.36 -15.84 -3.27
C LEU A 204 -5.90 -16.17 -3.59
N ARG A 205 -4.96 -15.94 -2.65
CA ARG A 205 -3.55 -16.31 -2.84
C ARG A 205 -3.40 -17.80 -3.14
N GLN A 206 -4.08 -18.66 -2.39
CA GLN A 206 -4.08 -20.10 -2.64
C GLN A 206 -4.59 -20.44 -4.04
N TYR A 207 -5.72 -19.86 -4.46
CA TYR A 207 -6.28 -20.11 -5.79
C TYR A 207 -5.40 -19.59 -6.92
N PHE A 208 -4.77 -18.41 -6.78
CA PHE A 208 -3.85 -17.90 -7.79
C PHE A 208 -2.50 -18.64 -7.83
N ARG A 209 -2.08 -19.31 -6.74
CA ARG A 209 -0.96 -20.27 -6.79
C ARG A 209 -1.33 -21.51 -7.62
N ARG A 210 -2.56 -22.00 -7.49
CA ARG A 210 -3.06 -23.17 -8.23
C ARG A 210 -3.40 -22.85 -9.68
N TYR A 211 -3.97 -21.68 -9.93
CA TYR A 211 -4.37 -21.18 -11.24
C TYR A 211 -3.70 -19.82 -11.51
N PRO A 212 -2.40 -19.82 -11.86
CA PRO A 212 -1.65 -18.60 -12.12
C PRO A 212 -2.31 -17.72 -13.17
N ASP A 213 -2.47 -16.44 -12.85
CA ASP A 213 -2.89 -15.40 -13.79
C ASP A 213 -1.78 -14.33 -13.87
N PRO A 214 -1.11 -14.16 -15.04
CA PRO A 214 0.00 -13.21 -15.19
C PRO A 214 -0.39 -11.75 -14.92
N TYR A 215 -1.66 -11.40 -15.07
CA TYR A 215 -2.14 -10.05 -14.77
C TYR A 215 -2.28 -9.83 -13.28
N ILE A 216 -2.84 -10.81 -12.55
CA ILE A 216 -3.00 -10.75 -11.09
C ILE A 216 -1.67 -10.86 -10.36
N GLN A 217 -0.73 -11.67 -10.84
CA GLN A 217 0.61 -11.78 -10.24
C GLN A 217 1.38 -10.46 -10.20
N ARG A 218 1.03 -9.49 -11.05
CA ARG A 218 1.62 -8.14 -11.04
C ARG A 218 0.87 -7.15 -10.15
N GLN A 219 -0.28 -7.53 -9.60
CA GLN A 219 -1.09 -6.64 -8.76
C GLN A 219 -0.51 -6.52 -7.36
N THR A 220 -0.58 -5.32 -6.79
CA THR A 220 -0.16 -5.06 -5.41
C THR A 220 -1.30 -5.25 -4.41
N TYR A 221 -2.54 -5.51 -4.85
CA TYR A 221 -3.67 -5.64 -3.93
C TYR A 221 -3.56 -6.82 -2.97
N LEU A 222 -3.10 -7.98 -3.45
CA LEU A 222 -2.93 -9.15 -2.59
C LEU A 222 -1.78 -8.94 -1.61
N ASP A 223 -0.68 -8.34 -2.06
CA ASP A 223 0.54 -8.16 -1.27
C ASP A 223 1.05 -6.71 -1.43
N PRO A 224 0.43 -5.73 -0.73
CA PRO A 224 0.75 -4.32 -0.90
C PRO A 224 2.13 -3.95 -0.33
N TYR A 225 2.64 -4.78 0.57
CA TYR A 225 3.99 -4.72 1.13
C TYR A 225 4.37 -6.13 1.64
N PRO A 226 5.66 -6.40 1.90
CA PRO A 226 6.14 -7.70 2.37
C PRO A 226 5.46 -8.16 3.67
N SER A 227 5.02 -9.43 3.71
CA SER A 227 4.29 -10.00 4.86
C SER A 227 5.09 -9.98 6.17
N GLU A 228 6.42 -10.06 6.08
CA GLU A 228 7.30 -9.97 7.26
C GLU A 228 7.16 -8.66 8.04
N LEU A 229 6.60 -7.60 7.46
CA LEU A 229 6.27 -6.35 8.17
C LEU A 229 4.95 -6.42 8.94
N VAL A 230 4.05 -7.34 8.55
CA VAL A 230 2.82 -7.66 9.29
C VAL A 230 3.16 -8.56 10.47
N ASP A 231 3.98 -9.58 10.23
CA ASP A 231 4.29 -10.68 11.16
C ASP A 231 5.33 -10.32 12.24
N VAL A 232 5.74 -9.06 12.35
CA VAL A 232 6.79 -8.71 13.32
C VAL A 232 6.22 -8.79 14.74
N THR A 233 6.69 -9.79 15.48
CA THR A 233 6.34 -10.13 16.87
C THR A 233 6.55 -8.99 17.88
N GLY A 234 7.18 -7.89 17.45
CA GLY A 234 7.47 -6.68 18.22
C GLY A 234 6.39 -5.59 18.20
N TRP A 235 5.52 -5.53 17.18
CA TRP A 235 4.43 -4.51 17.12
C TRP A 235 3.38 -4.70 18.21
N ASP A 236 3.30 -5.91 18.75
CA ASP A 236 2.34 -6.32 19.78
C ASP A 236 3.01 -6.48 21.16
N SER A 237 4.28 -6.05 21.33
CA SER A 237 5.08 -6.28 22.54
C SER A 237 4.84 -5.32 23.71
N PHE A 238 3.88 -4.40 23.61
CA PHE A 238 3.48 -3.56 24.74
C PHE A 238 2.15 -4.05 25.29
N SER A 239 2.21 -4.63 26.49
CA SER A 239 1.03 -4.92 27.29
C SER A 239 0.22 -3.64 27.46
N CYS A 240 -1.01 -3.63 26.94
CA CYS A 240 -2.02 -2.69 27.44
C CYS A 240 -2.19 -2.95 28.94
N ASN A 241 -1.71 -2.03 29.78
CA ASN A 241 -2.30 -1.82 31.11
C ASN A 241 -3.49 -0.89 30.96
#